data_AF-A0A973CNX5-F1
#
_entry.id   AF-A0A973CNX5-F1
#
_cell.length_a   1.000
_cell.length_b   1.000
_cell.length_c   1.000
_cell.angle_alpha   90.00
_cell.angle_beta   90.00
_cell.angle_gamma   90.00
#
_symmetry.space_group_name_H-M   'P 1'
#
loop_
_entity.id
_entity.type
_entity.pdbx_description
1 polymer ?
#
loop_
_entity_poly.entity_id
_entity_poly.type
_entity_poly.pdbx_seq_one_letter_code
_entity_poly.pdbx_strand_id
1 'polypeptide(L)'
;MKSDSLNKLDNQNSYQPNYGAFMKTTFLLLFILAVLLSGCQSTSSDKAEAPFVPDPAHLDLIKRVEAGIIDINHPGREYANSLRGKHYKEWFHYMKTGKKKPVGGWSMAGVVKDSEKLLKLVEVGKTWPKPGEYKIPKTKKAPTIDGKLDDEAWKNAATWNDIYPYNKSKKGGPKTTWKITWDDKNLYFAFDCKDTDVTAKKRKRDGHIYQDDCVEIMIMPEFKFRTYWEIIIAPNGSVYDSVQCKNVNQWGLHADTKLTLPGLKHAQVIDGTINNPKDVDKGYTVEVAVPFSALPEYSRATPKVGHRLNFVLIRLDRNYGKFTPYAFRPLQAWGHNIWNHAVMELAD
;
A
#
# COMPACT_ATOMS: atom_id res chain seq x y z
N MET A 1 17.86 -15.62 51.33
CA MET A 1 17.38 -15.29 49.96
C MET A 1 18.19 -14.13 49.41
N LYS A 2 19.17 -14.43 48.54
CA LYS A 2 19.66 -13.61 47.41
C LYS A 2 20.96 -14.25 46.88
N SER A 3 20.76 -15.23 45.99
CA SER A 3 21.65 -15.61 44.89
C SER A 3 21.65 -14.51 43.83
N ASP A 4 22.57 -14.38 42.88
CA ASP A 4 23.89 -14.98 42.65
C ASP A 4 24.62 -14.06 41.66
N SER A 5 25.93 -13.99 41.81
CA SER A 5 26.88 -13.36 40.90
C SER A 5 27.28 -14.30 39.75
N LEU A 6 27.37 -13.74 38.55
CA LEU A 6 28.01 -14.31 37.36
C LEU A 6 29.48 -14.72 37.58
N ASN A 7 29.87 -15.91 37.11
CA ASN A 7 31.19 -16.25 36.56
C ASN A 7 31.09 -17.61 35.83
N LYS A 8 31.25 -17.65 34.50
CA LYS A 8 32.48 -17.96 33.73
C LYS A 8 32.85 -19.46 33.64
N LEU A 9 32.59 -20.01 32.45
CA LEU A 9 33.46 -20.76 31.52
C LEU A 9 34.42 -21.87 31.99
N ASP A 10 34.24 -23.00 31.29
CA ASP A 10 35.21 -23.90 30.64
C ASP A 10 35.71 -25.22 31.29
N ASN A 11 35.41 -26.28 30.52
CA ASN A 11 36.15 -27.51 30.18
C ASN A 11 36.65 -28.47 31.29
N GLN A 12 36.22 -29.74 31.20
CA GLN A 12 37.08 -30.86 30.75
C GLN A 12 36.36 -32.24 30.75
N ASN A 13 36.49 -32.93 29.61
CA ASN A 13 36.69 -34.38 29.37
C ASN A 13 36.09 -35.47 30.28
N SER A 14 35.30 -36.37 29.67
CA SER A 14 35.54 -37.84 29.71
C SER A 14 34.75 -38.53 28.58
N TYR A 15 35.44 -39.04 27.56
CA TYR A 15 35.79 -40.45 27.31
C TYR A 15 34.60 -41.34 26.88
N GLN A 16 34.54 -41.62 25.57
CA GLN A 16 33.67 -42.61 24.92
C GLN A 16 34.53 -43.80 24.46
N PRO A 17 34.19 -45.07 24.77
CA PRO A 17 34.78 -46.20 24.08
C PRO A 17 33.96 -46.56 22.84
N ASN A 18 34.69 -46.64 21.73
CA ASN A 18 34.26 -47.14 20.44
C ASN A 18 34.47 -48.66 20.42
N TYR A 19 33.40 -49.45 20.31
CA TYR A 19 33.49 -50.85 19.89
C TYR A 19 32.74 -51.01 18.58
N GLY A 20 33.54 -50.98 17.51
CA GLY A 20 33.07 -51.20 16.16
C GLY A 20 32.65 -52.63 15.89
N ALA A 21 31.83 -52.74 14.85
CA ALA A 21 31.99 -53.74 13.81
C ALA A 21 31.87 -55.21 14.23
N PHE A 22 30.65 -55.68 14.52
CA PHE A 22 30.32 -57.08 14.23
C PHE A 22 28.85 -57.38 13.87
N MET A 23 28.01 -56.37 13.66
CA MET A 23 26.60 -56.58 13.26
C MET A 23 26.14 -55.64 12.14
N LYS A 24 26.82 -55.65 10.98
CA LYS A 24 26.38 -54.88 9.80
C LYS A 24 26.03 -55.69 8.55
N THR A 25 26.12 -57.02 8.58
CA THR A 25 25.90 -57.83 7.37
C THR A 25 24.64 -58.70 7.39
N THR A 26 24.00 -58.92 8.54
CA THR A 26 22.85 -59.85 8.63
C THR A 26 21.48 -59.16 8.70
N PHE A 27 21.41 -57.87 9.05
CA PHE A 27 20.14 -57.12 9.11
C PHE A 27 19.71 -56.48 7.78
N LEU A 28 20.64 -56.33 6.82
CA LEU A 28 20.34 -55.69 5.54
C LEU A 28 19.57 -56.59 4.56
N LEU A 29 19.66 -57.92 4.71
CA LEU A 29 18.98 -58.89 3.83
C LEU A 29 17.52 -59.17 4.21
N LEU A 30 17.16 -59.05 5.50
CA LEU A 30 15.77 -59.23 5.94
C LEU A 30 14.88 -58.02 5.69
N PHE A 31 15.46 -56.81 5.59
CA PHE A 31 14.70 -55.61 5.21
C PHE A 31 14.39 -55.53 3.72
N ILE A 32 15.25 -56.10 2.86
CA ILE A 32 15.02 -56.09 1.40
C ILE A 32 13.91 -57.07 0.99
N LEU A 33 13.73 -58.19 1.70
CA LEU A 33 12.63 -59.13 1.42
C LEU A 33 11.25 -58.62 1.89
N ALA A 34 11.19 -57.84 2.97
CA ALA A 34 9.94 -57.21 3.43
C ALA A 34 9.47 -56.07 2.51
N VAL A 35 10.40 -55.39 1.83
CA VAL A 35 10.09 -54.37 0.82
C VAL A 35 9.65 -54.98 -0.52
N LEU A 36 10.12 -56.19 -0.87
CA LEU A 36 9.74 -56.87 -2.11
C LEU A 36 8.41 -57.64 -2.02
N LEU A 37 7.97 -58.08 -0.83
CA LEU A 37 6.70 -58.80 -0.65
C LEU A 37 5.53 -57.94 -0.14
N SER A 38 5.78 -56.68 0.25
CA SER A 38 4.73 -55.66 0.41
C SER A 38 4.45 -54.90 -0.90
N GLY A 39 5.27 -55.12 -1.93
CA GLY A 39 5.16 -54.50 -3.26
C GLY A 39 4.06 -55.05 -4.17
N CYS A 40 3.11 -55.85 -3.65
CA CYS A 40 2.02 -56.40 -4.45
C CYS A 40 0.66 -56.24 -3.76
N GLN A 41 0.37 -55.03 -3.27
CA GLN A 41 -0.99 -54.51 -3.19
C GLN A 41 -0.99 -53.10 -3.77
N SER A 42 -1.05 -53.03 -5.10
CA SER A 42 -1.49 -51.83 -5.81
C SER A 42 -2.97 -51.60 -5.50
N THR A 43 -3.25 -50.94 -4.40
CA THR A 43 -4.50 -50.21 -4.19
C THR A 43 -4.18 -48.75 -3.87
N SER A 44 -3.24 -48.15 -4.60
CA SER A 44 -3.50 -46.78 -5.05
C SER A 44 -4.63 -46.91 -6.06
N SER A 45 -5.87 -46.88 -5.58
CA SER A 45 -6.89 -46.26 -6.39
C SER A 45 -6.40 -44.84 -6.60
N ASP A 46 -5.68 -44.60 -7.70
CA ASP A 46 -5.78 -43.35 -8.43
C ASP A 46 -7.26 -43.25 -8.80
N LYS A 47 -8.10 -42.92 -7.81
CA LYS A 47 -9.39 -42.33 -8.07
C LYS A 47 -8.99 -41.03 -8.72
N ALA A 48 -8.90 -41.04 -10.06
CA ALA A 48 -8.97 -39.84 -10.84
C ALA A 48 -10.08 -39.01 -10.19
N GLU A 49 -9.72 -37.86 -9.61
CA GLU A 49 -10.73 -36.92 -9.12
C GLU A 49 -11.75 -36.81 -10.24
N ALA A 50 -13.04 -37.05 -9.94
CA ALA A 50 -14.07 -36.95 -10.96
C ALA A 50 -13.87 -35.62 -11.69
N PRO A 51 -13.88 -35.61 -13.04
CA PRO A 51 -13.57 -34.41 -13.79
C PRO A 51 -14.51 -33.30 -13.31
N PHE A 52 -13.92 -32.17 -12.93
CA PHE A 52 -14.69 -31.05 -12.45
C PHE A 52 -15.69 -30.63 -13.52
N VAL A 53 -16.97 -30.68 -13.18
CA VAL A 53 -18.06 -30.22 -14.04
C VAL A 53 -18.33 -28.75 -13.72
N PRO A 54 -18.28 -27.83 -14.70
CA PRO A 54 -18.65 -26.44 -14.50
C PRO A 54 -20.04 -26.28 -13.87
N ASP A 55 -20.10 -25.56 -12.75
CA ASP A 55 -21.34 -25.18 -12.07
C ASP A 55 -21.95 -23.95 -12.78
N PRO A 56 -23.27 -23.92 -13.07
CA PRO A 56 -23.96 -22.73 -13.57
C PRO A 56 -23.64 -21.44 -12.79
N ALA A 57 -23.48 -21.51 -11.46
CA ALA A 57 -23.12 -20.37 -10.63
C ALA A 57 -21.70 -19.85 -10.93
N HIS A 58 -20.74 -20.74 -11.21
CA HIS A 58 -19.40 -20.33 -11.63
C HIS A 58 -19.43 -19.67 -13.02
N LEU A 59 -20.23 -20.20 -13.95
CA LEU A 59 -20.37 -19.62 -15.28
C LEU A 59 -21.02 -18.22 -15.23
N ASP A 60 -22.02 -18.03 -14.37
CA ASP A 60 -22.63 -16.71 -14.12
C ASP A 60 -21.62 -15.71 -13.54
N LEU A 61 -20.88 -16.10 -12.49
CA LEU A 61 -19.84 -15.27 -11.91
C LEU A 61 -18.84 -14.81 -12.98
N ILE A 62 -18.39 -15.72 -13.84
CA ILE A 62 -17.42 -15.37 -14.88
C ILE A 62 -18.00 -14.39 -15.90
N LYS A 63 -19.26 -14.56 -16.32
CA LYS A 63 -19.92 -13.58 -17.20
C LYS A 63 -19.96 -12.19 -16.57
N ARG A 64 -20.30 -12.10 -15.28
CA ARG A 64 -20.30 -10.84 -14.53
C ARG A 64 -18.90 -10.24 -14.43
N VAL A 65 -17.88 -11.06 -14.16
CA VAL A 65 -16.47 -10.61 -14.18
C VAL A 65 -16.09 -10.08 -15.55
N GLU A 66 -16.36 -10.82 -16.62
CA GLU A 66 -16.03 -10.42 -17.99
C GLU A 66 -16.69 -9.08 -18.38
N ALA A 67 -17.94 -8.85 -17.97
CA ALA A 67 -18.61 -7.57 -18.15
C ALA A 67 -17.96 -6.46 -17.31
N GLY A 68 -17.70 -6.71 -16.03
CA GLY A 68 -17.11 -5.74 -15.09
C GLY A 68 -15.68 -5.34 -15.43
N ILE A 69 -14.93 -6.19 -16.13
CA ILE A 69 -13.58 -5.84 -16.58
C ILE A 69 -13.56 -5.09 -17.91
N ILE A 70 -14.66 -4.93 -18.65
CA ILE A 70 -14.68 -4.18 -19.92
C ILE A 70 -14.96 -2.69 -19.65
N ASP A 71 -15.97 -2.39 -18.84
CA ASP A 71 -16.30 -1.02 -18.42
C ASP A 71 -15.35 -0.57 -17.29
N ILE A 72 -14.35 0.23 -17.63
CA ILE A 72 -13.28 0.61 -16.70
C ILE A 72 -13.08 2.12 -16.57
N ASN A 73 -13.90 2.97 -17.18
CA ASN A 73 -13.73 4.43 -17.07
C ASN A 73 -14.36 5.00 -15.80
N HIS A 74 -14.02 4.39 -14.65
CA HIS A 74 -14.59 4.74 -13.36
C HIS A 74 -13.61 4.38 -12.22
N PRO A 75 -13.78 4.97 -11.01
CA PRO A 75 -12.97 4.72 -9.81
C PRO A 75 -12.73 3.26 -9.40
N GLY A 76 -13.57 2.34 -9.86
CA GLY A 76 -13.46 0.90 -9.58
C GLY A 76 -12.50 0.15 -10.51
N ARG A 77 -11.85 0.85 -11.45
CA ARG A 77 -10.94 0.26 -12.44
C ARG A 77 -9.84 -0.60 -11.84
N GLU A 78 -9.28 -0.23 -10.68
CA GLU A 78 -8.21 -1.03 -10.09
C GLU A 78 -8.70 -2.40 -9.62
N TYR A 79 -9.94 -2.51 -9.15
CA TYR A 79 -10.54 -3.79 -8.81
C TYR A 79 -10.83 -4.64 -10.05
N ALA A 80 -11.24 -4.01 -11.15
CA ALA A 80 -11.37 -4.68 -12.44
C ALA A 80 -9.99 -5.18 -12.95
N ASN A 81 -8.92 -4.42 -12.74
CA ASN A 81 -7.56 -4.87 -13.06
C ASN A 81 -7.13 -6.08 -12.22
N SER A 82 -7.46 -6.12 -10.92
CA SER A 82 -7.20 -7.28 -10.07
C SER A 82 -7.87 -8.55 -10.61
N LEU A 83 -9.12 -8.44 -11.07
CA LEU A 83 -9.85 -9.56 -11.70
C LEU A 83 -9.25 -10.03 -13.03
N ARG A 84 -8.47 -9.20 -13.72
CA ARG A 84 -7.72 -9.56 -14.95
C ARG A 84 -6.40 -10.30 -14.66
N GLY A 85 -5.96 -10.31 -13.40
CA GLY A 85 -4.66 -10.87 -13.00
C GLY A 85 -4.52 -12.35 -13.38
N LYS A 86 -3.28 -12.79 -13.61
CA LYS A 86 -2.95 -14.16 -14.05
C LYS A 86 -3.62 -15.23 -13.19
N HIS A 87 -3.64 -15.03 -11.87
CA HIS A 87 -4.26 -15.94 -10.92
C HIS A 87 -5.75 -16.19 -11.21
N TYR A 88 -6.53 -15.12 -11.34
CA TYR A 88 -7.96 -15.19 -11.68
C TYR A 88 -8.20 -15.81 -13.05
N LYS A 89 -7.36 -15.46 -14.03
CA LYS A 89 -7.44 -16.04 -15.39
C LYS A 89 -7.32 -17.57 -15.37
N GLU A 90 -6.39 -18.11 -14.59
CA GLU A 90 -6.19 -19.56 -14.47
C GLU A 90 -7.38 -20.24 -13.76
N TRP A 91 -7.88 -19.64 -12.68
CA TRP A 91 -9.05 -20.17 -11.97
C TRP A 91 -10.34 -20.11 -12.79
N PHE A 92 -10.61 -19.01 -13.49
CA PHE A 92 -11.77 -18.92 -14.36
C PHE A 92 -11.66 -19.86 -15.57
N HIS A 93 -10.46 -20.12 -16.09
CA HIS A 93 -10.26 -21.16 -17.09
C HIS A 93 -10.64 -22.55 -16.55
N TYR A 94 -10.19 -22.88 -15.35
CA TYR A 94 -10.55 -24.15 -14.70
C TYR A 94 -12.06 -24.24 -14.42
N MET A 95 -12.68 -23.18 -13.89
CA MET A 95 -14.13 -23.13 -13.66
C MET A 95 -14.95 -23.35 -14.94
N LYS A 96 -14.49 -22.85 -16.10
CA LYS A 96 -15.19 -23.03 -17.38
C LYS A 96 -15.02 -24.41 -17.99
N THR A 97 -13.88 -25.05 -17.78
CA THR A 97 -13.45 -26.19 -18.60
C THR A 97 -13.25 -27.48 -17.82
N GLY A 98 -13.10 -27.40 -16.49
CA GLY A 98 -12.62 -28.48 -15.64
C GLY A 98 -11.16 -28.89 -15.88
N LYS A 99 -10.44 -28.17 -16.75
CA LYS A 99 -9.06 -28.51 -17.14
C LYS A 99 -8.05 -27.65 -16.40
N LYS A 100 -6.92 -28.27 -16.04
CA LYS A 100 -5.75 -27.60 -15.45
C LYS A 100 -6.09 -26.81 -14.18
N LYS A 101 -6.55 -27.52 -13.14
CA LYS A 101 -6.75 -26.95 -11.79
C LYS A 101 -5.50 -26.17 -11.37
N PRO A 102 -5.59 -24.87 -11.05
CA PRO A 102 -4.43 -24.11 -10.61
C PRO A 102 -3.85 -24.71 -9.33
N VAL A 103 -2.53 -24.75 -9.23
CA VAL A 103 -1.79 -25.22 -8.04
C VAL A 103 -1.31 -24.00 -7.27
N GLY A 104 -1.60 -23.93 -5.97
CA GLY A 104 -1.21 -22.79 -5.12
C GLY A 104 -2.24 -22.46 -4.03
N GLY A 105 -1.93 -21.47 -3.19
CA GLY A 105 -2.60 -21.18 -1.91
C GLY A 105 -4.04 -20.63 -1.94
N TRP A 106 -4.80 -20.86 -3.00
CA TRP A 106 -6.22 -20.47 -3.08
C TRP A 106 -7.12 -21.68 -3.27
N SER A 107 -8.31 -21.62 -2.70
CA SER A 107 -9.38 -22.59 -2.95
C SER A 107 -10.41 -22.01 -3.92
N MET A 108 -11.18 -22.88 -4.59
CA MET A 108 -12.29 -22.46 -5.45
C MET A 108 -13.24 -21.49 -4.71
N ALA A 109 -13.64 -21.86 -3.49
CA ALA A 109 -14.48 -21.01 -2.66
C ALA A 109 -13.83 -19.66 -2.32
N GLY A 110 -12.52 -19.64 -2.10
CA GLY A 110 -11.76 -18.41 -1.88
C GLY A 110 -11.78 -17.49 -3.11
N VAL A 111 -11.58 -18.05 -4.31
CA VAL A 111 -11.62 -17.29 -5.56
C VAL A 111 -13.02 -16.76 -5.85
N VAL A 112 -14.07 -17.58 -5.67
CA VAL A 112 -15.46 -17.13 -5.80
C VAL A 112 -15.74 -15.97 -4.85
N LYS A 113 -15.40 -16.13 -3.57
CA LYS A 113 -15.61 -15.10 -2.55
C LYS A 113 -14.89 -13.80 -2.85
N ASP A 114 -13.61 -13.84 -3.23
CA ASP A 114 -12.86 -12.61 -3.52
C ASP A 114 -13.29 -11.99 -4.86
N SER A 115 -13.69 -12.80 -5.84
CA SER A 115 -14.26 -12.30 -7.11
C SER A 115 -15.55 -11.52 -6.88
N GLU A 116 -16.48 -12.06 -6.08
CA GLU A 116 -17.74 -11.37 -5.73
C GLU A 116 -17.47 -10.06 -4.97
N LYS A 117 -16.49 -10.08 -4.06
CA LYS A 117 -16.07 -8.87 -3.33
C LYS A 117 -15.50 -7.82 -4.28
N LEU A 118 -14.61 -8.19 -5.20
CA LEU A 118 -14.01 -7.28 -6.18
C LEU A 118 -15.07 -6.75 -7.16
N LEU A 119 -15.98 -7.60 -7.64
CA LEU A 119 -17.10 -7.20 -8.48
C LEU A 119 -17.98 -6.16 -7.80
N LYS A 120 -18.34 -6.37 -6.54
CA LYS A 120 -19.09 -5.37 -5.77
C LYS A 120 -18.36 -4.02 -5.71
N LEU A 121 -17.04 -4.04 -5.57
CA LEU A 121 -16.22 -2.82 -5.57
C LEU A 121 -16.14 -2.17 -6.96
N VAL A 122 -16.11 -2.96 -8.04
CA VAL A 122 -16.26 -2.45 -9.42
C VAL A 122 -17.59 -1.72 -9.57
N GLU A 123 -18.71 -2.34 -9.17
CA GLU A 123 -20.05 -1.75 -9.28
C GLU A 123 -20.21 -0.48 -8.44
N VAL A 124 -19.71 -0.48 -7.19
CA VAL A 124 -19.64 0.74 -6.37
C VAL A 124 -18.82 1.82 -7.09
N GLY A 125 -17.74 1.42 -7.77
CA GLY A 125 -16.89 2.33 -8.50
C GLY A 125 -17.59 3.03 -9.67
N LYS A 126 -18.60 2.42 -10.29
CA LYS A 126 -19.34 3.03 -11.40
C LYS A 126 -20.16 4.24 -10.97
N THR A 127 -20.61 4.26 -9.71
CA THR A 127 -21.37 5.36 -9.11
C THR A 127 -20.53 6.23 -8.19
N TRP A 128 -19.24 5.91 -8.03
CA TRP A 128 -18.33 6.65 -7.16
C TRP A 128 -18.02 8.05 -7.73
N PRO A 129 -17.85 9.08 -6.87
CA PRO A 129 -17.42 10.39 -7.31
C PRO A 129 -16.12 10.32 -8.13
N LYS A 130 -16.16 10.81 -9.37
CA LYS A 130 -14.98 10.89 -10.22
C LYS A 130 -13.94 11.85 -9.63
N PRO A 131 -12.63 11.60 -9.86
CA PRO A 131 -11.61 12.57 -9.49
C PRO A 131 -11.86 13.90 -10.21
N GLY A 132 -11.77 14.98 -9.44
CA GLY A 132 -11.90 16.34 -9.96
C GLY A 132 -10.59 16.90 -10.49
N GLU A 133 -10.69 18.05 -11.14
CA GLU A 133 -9.55 18.86 -11.55
C GLU A 133 -9.49 20.12 -10.68
N TYR A 134 -8.30 20.47 -10.22
CA TYR A 134 -8.08 21.55 -9.27
C TYR A 134 -7.00 22.50 -9.77
N LYS A 135 -7.33 23.78 -9.85
CA LYS A 135 -6.35 24.83 -10.13
C LYS A 135 -5.50 25.10 -8.90
N ILE A 136 -4.19 24.99 -9.04
CA ILE A 136 -3.22 25.23 -7.97
C ILE A 136 -2.57 26.58 -8.24
N PRO A 137 -2.83 27.60 -7.41
CA PRO A 137 -2.36 28.96 -7.65
C PRO A 137 -0.85 29.07 -7.39
N LYS A 138 -0.20 29.93 -8.17
CA LYS A 138 1.23 30.21 -8.03
C LYS A 138 1.46 31.17 -6.87
N THR A 139 2.46 30.92 -6.05
CA THR A 139 2.88 31.86 -5.02
C THR A 139 3.93 32.83 -5.56
N LYS A 140 3.83 34.10 -5.15
CA LYS A 140 4.84 35.13 -5.44
C LYS A 140 6.09 34.99 -4.55
N LYS A 141 5.91 34.42 -3.36
CA LYS A 141 6.98 34.22 -2.37
C LYS A 141 6.89 32.79 -1.85
N ALA A 142 7.96 32.03 -2.01
CA ALA A 142 8.04 30.68 -1.48
C ALA A 142 7.82 30.68 0.05
N PRO A 143 7.05 29.73 0.60
CA PRO A 143 6.97 29.54 2.04
C PRO A 143 8.31 29.07 2.60
N THR A 144 8.58 29.43 3.85
CA THR A 144 9.67 28.87 4.63
C THR A 144 9.21 27.53 5.16
N ILE A 145 9.91 26.45 4.83
CA ILE A 145 9.52 25.10 5.30
C ILE A 145 10.00 24.92 6.74
N ASP A 146 9.23 25.41 7.71
CA ASP A 146 9.51 25.34 9.16
C ASP A 146 8.40 24.64 9.96
N GLY A 147 7.33 24.21 9.28
CA GLY A 147 6.18 23.52 9.83
C GLY A 147 5.07 24.47 10.27
N LYS A 148 5.22 25.79 10.13
CA LYS A 148 4.20 26.78 10.49
C LYS A 148 3.51 27.30 9.25
N LEU A 149 2.18 27.34 9.30
CA LEU A 149 1.35 27.73 8.16
C LEU A 149 1.03 29.24 8.18
N ASP A 150 1.97 30.08 8.64
CA ASP A 150 1.79 31.53 8.80
C ASP A 150 2.33 32.36 7.63
N ASP A 151 3.08 31.75 6.71
CA ASP A 151 3.53 32.39 5.46
C ASP A 151 2.38 32.85 4.56
N GLU A 152 2.59 33.98 3.87
CA GLU A 152 1.64 34.55 2.89
C GLU A 152 1.25 33.57 1.77
N ALA A 153 2.16 32.67 1.38
CA ALA A 153 1.91 31.66 0.36
C ALA A 153 0.67 30.80 0.68
N TRP A 154 0.45 30.49 1.97
CA TRP A 154 -0.64 29.62 2.40
C TRP A 154 -2.00 30.30 2.43
N LYS A 155 -2.06 31.63 2.41
CA LYS A 155 -3.32 32.40 2.37
C LYS A 155 -3.99 32.30 1.01
N ASN A 156 -3.20 32.25 -0.06
CA ASN A 156 -3.69 32.17 -1.44
C ASN A 156 -3.63 30.74 -2.00
N ALA A 157 -3.12 29.76 -1.25
CA ALA A 157 -3.04 28.36 -1.67
C ALA A 157 -4.43 27.74 -1.92
N ALA A 158 -4.49 26.80 -2.87
CA ALA A 158 -5.65 25.93 -3.01
C ALA A 158 -5.86 25.19 -1.69
N THR A 159 -7.05 25.32 -1.11
CA THR A 159 -7.33 24.87 0.26
C THR A 159 -8.58 23.99 0.30
N TRP A 160 -8.48 22.84 0.97
CA TRP A 160 -9.61 21.95 1.26
C TRP A 160 -9.71 21.72 2.76
N ASN A 161 -10.94 21.60 3.26
CA ASN A 161 -11.23 21.28 4.67
C ASN A 161 -12.08 20.00 4.83
N ASP A 162 -12.54 19.44 3.70
CA ASP A 162 -13.27 18.19 3.72
C ASP A 162 -12.30 17.02 3.94
N ILE A 163 -12.80 15.98 4.59
CA ILE A 163 -12.08 14.76 4.91
C ILE A 163 -13.01 13.57 4.76
N TYR A 164 -12.52 12.50 4.15
CA TYR A 164 -13.30 11.32 3.82
C TYR A 164 -12.57 10.08 4.29
N PRO A 165 -13.20 9.22 5.11
CA PRO A 165 -12.62 7.91 5.40
C PRO A 165 -12.54 7.10 4.10
N TYR A 166 -11.52 6.23 3.98
CA TYR A 166 -11.41 5.37 2.81
C TYR A 166 -12.69 4.56 2.56
N ASN A 167 -13.02 4.39 1.28
CA ASN A 167 -14.24 3.70 0.84
C ASN A 167 -15.53 4.32 1.38
N LYS A 168 -15.53 5.61 1.72
CA LYS A 168 -16.74 6.40 2.00
C LYS A 168 -16.80 7.63 1.10
N SER A 169 -17.99 7.92 0.57
CA SER A 169 -18.28 9.15 -0.17
C SER A 169 -18.85 10.26 0.71
N LYS A 170 -19.20 9.92 1.97
CA LYS A 170 -19.64 10.87 2.98
C LYS A 170 -18.44 11.40 3.76
N LYS A 171 -18.38 12.72 3.93
CA LYS A 171 -17.37 13.38 4.76
C LYS A 171 -17.45 12.92 6.21
N GLY A 172 -16.30 12.80 6.87
CA GLY A 172 -16.18 12.41 8.26
C GLY A 172 -14.74 12.13 8.66
N GLY A 173 -14.38 12.47 9.90
CA GLY A 173 -13.01 12.36 10.41
C GLY A 173 -12.60 13.60 11.20
N PRO A 174 -11.41 13.59 11.81
CA PRO A 174 -10.87 14.74 12.51
C PRO A 174 -10.64 15.91 11.55
N LYS A 175 -10.84 17.14 12.02
CA LYS A 175 -10.66 18.35 11.21
C LYS A 175 -9.25 18.37 10.62
N THR A 176 -9.17 18.50 9.30
CA THR A 176 -7.90 18.56 8.58
C THR A 176 -7.98 19.63 7.50
N THR A 177 -6.99 20.50 7.43
CA THR A 177 -6.83 21.47 6.34
C THR A 177 -5.72 20.97 5.42
N TRP A 178 -6.01 20.91 4.13
CA TRP A 178 -5.08 20.51 3.07
C TRP A 178 -4.78 21.72 2.20
N LYS A 179 -3.51 22.00 1.93
CA LYS A 179 -3.09 23.17 1.13
C LYS A 179 -2.08 22.78 0.08
N ILE A 180 -2.23 23.35 -1.12
CA ILE A 180 -1.25 23.24 -2.20
C ILE A 180 -1.05 24.61 -2.86
N THR A 181 0.21 24.98 -3.10
CA THR A 181 0.62 26.08 -3.98
C THR A 181 1.91 25.69 -4.70
N TRP A 182 2.39 26.50 -5.63
CA TRP A 182 3.61 26.20 -6.38
C TRP A 182 4.37 27.48 -6.75
N ASP A 183 5.66 27.34 -7.06
CA ASP A 183 6.46 28.36 -7.73
C ASP A 183 7.28 27.76 -8.87
N ASP A 184 8.16 28.54 -9.50
CA ASP A 184 8.97 28.06 -10.62
C ASP A 184 9.98 26.94 -10.27
N LYS A 185 10.12 26.60 -8.99
CA LYS A 185 11.09 25.62 -8.48
C LYS A 185 10.43 24.43 -7.80
N ASN A 186 9.37 24.65 -7.02
CA ASN A 186 8.77 23.62 -6.17
C ASN A 186 7.24 23.62 -6.22
N LEU A 187 6.70 22.44 -5.98
CA LEU A 187 5.33 22.24 -5.53
C LEU A 187 5.32 22.17 -4.01
N TYR A 188 4.44 22.94 -3.38
CA TYR A 188 4.35 23.08 -1.93
C TYR A 188 3.06 22.47 -1.41
N PHE A 189 3.16 21.71 -0.33
CA PHE A 189 2.04 21.09 0.36
C PHE A 189 2.06 21.48 1.82
N ALA A 190 0.90 21.72 2.41
CA ALA A 190 0.76 21.88 3.84
C ALA A 190 -0.48 21.20 4.39
N PHE A 191 -0.36 20.74 5.63
CA PHE A 191 -1.38 20.00 6.35
C PHE A 191 -1.52 20.60 7.76
N ASP A 192 -2.74 20.90 8.19
CA ASP A 192 -3.09 21.17 9.59
C ASP A 192 -4.05 20.07 10.06
N CYS A 193 -3.52 19.12 10.82
CA CYS A 193 -4.21 17.92 11.27
C CYS A 193 -4.59 18.07 12.73
N LYS A 194 -5.88 18.30 13.02
CA LYS A 194 -6.38 18.24 14.41
C LYS A 194 -6.41 16.80 14.87
N ASP A 195 -5.77 16.54 15.99
CA ASP A 195 -5.56 15.21 16.53
C ASP A 195 -5.47 15.29 18.06
N THR A 196 -6.12 14.35 18.75
CA THR A 196 -6.19 14.31 20.21
C THR A 196 -5.20 13.33 20.84
N ASP A 197 -4.60 12.45 20.05
CA ASP A 197 -3.61 11.47 20.47
C ASP A 197 -2.59 11.28 19.33
N VAL A 198 -1.56 12.13 19.31
CA VAL A 198 -0.54 12.10 18.25
C VAL A 198 0.46 10.98 18.53
N THR A 199 0.43 9.97 17.69
CA THR A 199 1.27 8.78 17.76
C THR A 199 2.22 8.71 16.56
N ALA A 200 3.52 8.85 16.82
CA ALA A 200 4.53 8.51 15.81
C ALA A 200 5.86 8.12 16.46
N LYS A 201 6.24 6.86 16.27
CA LYS A 201 7.56 6.31 16.63
C LYS A 201 8.62 6.80 15.66
N LYS A 202 9.76 7.22 16.19
CA LYS A 202 10.89 7.64 15.35
C LYS A 202 11.39 6.44 14.55
N ARG A 203 11.48 6.59 13.23
CA ARG A 203 12.02 5.56 12.34
C ARG A 203 13.19 6.13 11.55
N LYS A 204 14.02 5.23 11.02
CA LYS A 204 14.99 5.59 9.98
C LYS A 204 14.21 6.02 8.72
N ARG A 205 14.88 6.77 7.83
CA ARG A 205 14.34 7.10 6.51
C ARG A 205 13.79 5.83 5.85
N ASP A 206 12.62 5.96 5.24
CA ASP A 206 11.95 4.90 4.47
C ASP A 206 11.55 3.66 5.30
N GLY A 207 11.53 3.81 6.63
CA GLY A 207 10.86 2.86 7.52
C GLY A 207 9.35 2.90 7.35
N HIS A 208 8.66 1.89 7.90
CA HIS A 208 7.19 1.76 7.80
C HIS A 208 6.44 2.80 8.67
N ILE A 209 6.56 4.09 8.34
CA ILE A 209 5.94 5.20 9.08
C ILE A 209 4.43 5.29 8.84
N TYR A 210 3.92 4.72 7.74
CA TYR A 210 2.48 4.54 7.47
C TYR A 210 1.75 3.62 8.47
N GLN A 211 2.46 3.11 9.47
CA GLN A 211 1.89 2.41 10.60
C GLN A 211 1.46 3.34 11.73
N ASP A 212 1.77 4.64 11.67
CA ASP A 212 1.54 5.64 12.72
C ASP A 212 0.72 6.82 12.15
N ASP A 213 0.58 7.91 12.91
CA ASP A 213 0.08 9.18 12.35
C ASP A 213 1.06 9.72 11.32
N CYS A 214 0.52 10.06 10.14
CA CYS A 214 1.28 10.71 9.10
C CYS A 214 0.37 11.32 8.03
N VAL A 215 0.95 12.17 7.21
CA VAL A 215 0.36 12.63 5.95
C VAL A 215 1.08 11.99 4.78
N GLU A 216 0.35 11.63 3.74
CA GLU A 216 0.91 11.07 2.50
C GLU A 216 0.51 11.94 1.30
N ILE A 217 1.47 12.11 0.41
CA ILE A 217 1.33 12.78 -0.88
C ILE A 217 1.74 11.76 -1.93
N MET A 218 0.86 11.50 -2.89
CA MET A 218 1.28 10.81 -4.13
C MET A 218 1.23 11.78 -5.29
N ILE A 219 2.30 11.81 -6.09
CA ILE A 219 2.43 12.70 -7.24
C ILE A 219 2.81 11.87 -8.45
N MET A 220 1.94 11.90 -9.46
CA MET A 220 2.14 11.24 -10.74
C MET A 220 1.99 12.26 -11.86
N PRO A 221 3.10 12.77 -12.41
CA PRO A 221 2.96 13.80 -13.42
C PRO A 221 2.40 13.22 -14.72
N GLU A 222 2.76 11.99 -15.13
CA GLU A 222 2.10 11.28 -16.23
C GLU A 222 1.91 9.77 -16.03
N PHE A 223 0.81 9.25 -16.55
CA PHE A 223 0.52 7.80 -16.57
C PHE A 223 1.51 7.00 -17.42
N LYS A 224 2.13 7.62 -18.43
CA LYS A 224 2.97 6.91 -19.42
C LYS A 224 4.23 6.30 -18.81
N PHE A 225 4.79 6.93 -17.77
CA PHE A 225 6.01 6.45 -17.11
C PHE A 225 5.76 5.26 -16.19
N ARG A 226 4.49 4.97 -15.88
CA ARG A 226 4.12 3.85 -15.00
C ARG A 226 4.76 3.93 -13.62
N THR A 227 5.08 5.14 -13.17
CA THR A 227 5.70 5.44 -11.89
C THR A 227 5.06 6.66 -11.25
N TYR A 228 5.05 6.72 -9.93
CA TYR A 228 4.71 7.93 -9.19
C TYR A 228 5.53 8.01 -7.90
N TRP A 229 5.70 9.22 -7.39
CA TRP A 229 6.29 9.41 -6.07
C TRP A 229 5.23 9.22 -5.01
N GLU A 230 5.57 8.48 -3.96
CA GLU A 230 4.86 8.48 -2.68
C GLU A 230 5.78 9.11 -1.64
N ILE A 231 5.27 10.14 -0.96
CA ILE A 231 5.99 10.90 0.05
C ILE A 231 5.13 10.89 1.30
N ILE A 232 5.69 10.44 2.42
CA ILE A 232 4.99 10.32 3.69
C ILE A 232 5.82 11.04 4.74
N ILE A 233 5.17 11.91 5.52
CA ILE A 233 5.81 12.66 6.59
C ILE A 233 5.03 12.44 7.89
N ALA A 234 5.72 11.98 8.92
CA ALA A 234 5.16 11.78 10.25
C ALA A 234 5.33 13.04 11.13
N PRO A 235 4.49 13.25 12.17
CA PRO A 235 4.60 14.38 13.10
C PRO A 235 5.94 14.48 13.84
N ASN A 236 6.71 13.38 13.96
CA ASN A 236 8.06 13.40 14.52
C ASN A 236 9.19 13.71 13.50
N GLY A 237 8.80 14.09 12.26
CA GLY A 237 9.71 14.37 11.16
C GLY A 237 10.37 13.14 10.54
N SER A 238 9.89 11.93 10.81
CA SER A 238 10.29 10.76 10.01
C SER A 238 9.69 10.89 8.61
N VAL A 239 10.46 10.49 7.61
CA VAL A 239 10.10 10.60 6.19
C VAL A 239 10.25 9.24 5.51
N TYR A 240 9.32 8.95 4.64
CA TYR A 240 9.38 7.87 3.66
C TYR A 240 9.13 8.48 2.30
N ASP A 241 10.03 8.23 1.36
CA ASP A 241 9.84 8.61 -0.02
C ASP A 241 10.28 7.48 -0.95
N SER A 242 9.40 7.13 -1.88
CA SER A 242 9.66 6.02 -2.79
C SER A 242 9.07 6.28 -4.16
N VAL A 243 9.73 5.71 -5.16
CA VAL A 243 9.13 5.58 -6.49
C VAL A 243 8.30 4.30 -6.50
N GLN A 244 7.00 4.47 -6.66
CA GLN A 244 6.05 3.38 -6.81
C GLN A 244 5.87 3.04 -8.28
N CYS A 245 5.99 1.76 -8.62
CA CYS A 245 5.90 1.29 -10.01
C CYS A 245 4.61 0.49 -10.27
N LYS A 246 4.10 0.58 -11.50
CA LYS A 246 3.07 -0.33 -12.01
C LYS A 246 3.69 -1.69 -12.30
N ASN A 247 3.12 -2.77 -11.77
CA ASN A 247 3.40 -4.13 -12.25
C ASN A 247 2.28 -4.64 -13.18
N VAL A 248 2.35 -5.92 -13.58
CA VAL A 248 1.37 -6.52 -14.48
C VAL A 248 -0.06 -6.54 -13.92
N ASN A 249 -0.21 -6.52 -12.59
CA ASN A 249 -1.48 -6.72 -11.91
C ASN A 249 -2.01 -5.44 -11.23
N GLN A 250 -1.15 -4.55 -10.72
CA GLN A 250 -1.56 -3.38 -9.95
C GLN A 250 -0.47 -2.31 -9.81
N TRP A 251 -0.86 -1.14 -9.30
CA TRP A 251 0.04 -0.06 -8.88
C TRP A 251 0.42 -0.16 -7.39
N GLY A 252 1.58 0.37 -7.01
CA GLY A 252 1.95 0.59 -5.60
C GLY A 252 2.41 -0.62 -4.79
N LEU A 253 2.63 -1.79 -5.42
CA LEU A 253 3.20 -2.96 -4.73
C LEU A 253 4.72 -3.09 -4.87
N HIS A 254 5.34 -2.21 -5.65
CA HIS A 254 6.77 -2.25 -5.91
C HIS A 254 7.31 -0.84 -5.65
N ALA A 255 7.66 -0.62 -4.40
CA ALA A 255 8.30 0.59 -3.92
C ALA A 255 9.81 0.46 -4.08
N ASP A 256 10.44 1.39 -4.79
CA ASP A 256 11.89 1.56 -4.74
C ASP A 256 12.24 2.65 -3.72
N THR A 257 12.57 2.22 -2.50
CA THR A 257 13.03 3.09 -1.42
C THR A 257 14.53 3.40 -1.49
N LYS A 258 15.26 2.87 -2.48
CA LYS A 258 16.65 3.28 -2.71
C LYS A 258 16.71 4.63 -3.43
N LEU A 259 15.62 5.03 -4.09
CA LEU A 259 15.47 6.32 -4.74
C LEU A 259 14.91 7.33 -3.74
N THR A 260 15.79 8.13 -3.17
CA THR A 260 15.42 9.31 -2.39
C THR A 260 15.08 10.47 -3.32
N LEU A 261 13.97 11.18 -3.05
CA LEU A 261 13.51 12.35 -3.78
C LEU A 261 14.51 13.51 -3.59
N PRO A 262 15.28 13.87 -4.63
CA PRO A 262 16.35 14.85 -4.47
C PRO A 262 15.81 16.24 -4.14
N GLY A 263 16.34 16.84 -3.07
CA GLY A 263 15.97 18.20 -2.65
C GLY A 263 14.61 18.32 -1.96
N LEU A 264 13.96 17.21 -1.61
CA LEU A 264 12.78 17.21 -0.74
C LEU A 264 13.07 17.99 0.55
N LYS A 265 12.21 18.96 0.87
CA LYS A 265 12.23 19.63 2.18
C LYS A 265 10.92 19.36 2.88
N HIS A 266 10.98 19.14 4.18
CA HIS A 266 9.80 19.04 5.02
C HIS A 266 10.10 19.56 6.41
N ALA A 267 9.05 20.02 7.08
CA ALA A 267 9.11 20.41 8.48
C ALA A 267 7.74 20.20 9.12
N GLN A 268 7.72 20.13 10.44
CA GLN A 268 6.53 19.80 11.18
C GLN A 268 6.55 20.45 12.56
N VAL A 269 5.37 20.83 13.05
CA VAL A 269 5.17 21.32 14.42
C VAL A 269 4.09 20.47 15.06
N ILE A 270 4.29 20.09 16.32
CA ILE A 270 3.30 19.40 17.14
C ILE A 270 2.81 20.38 18.20
N ASP A 271 1.50 20.46 18.38
CA ASP A 271 0.85 21.15 19.51
C ASP A 271 0.27 20.08 20.44
N GLY A 272 1.15 19.54 21.29
CA GLY A 272 0.87 18.35 22.10
C GLY A 272 2.13 17.58 22.52
N THR A 273 1.94 16.39 23.09
CA THR A 273 2.98 15.47 23.54
C THR A 273 2.91 14.16 22.76
N ILE A 274 3.79 14.00 21.78
CA ILE A 274 3.83 12.81 20.95
C ILE A 274 4.02 11.51 21.75
N ASN A 275 3.24 10.47 21.39
CA ASN A 275 3.23 9.14 22.00
C ASN A 275 2.83 9.11 23.48
N ASN A 276 1.99 10.04 23.93
CA ASN A 276 1.45 10.05 25.29
C ASN A 276 -0.08 9.92 25.29
N PRO A 277 -0.65 8.70 25.33
CA PRO A 277 -2.11 8.53 25.30
C PRO A 277 -2.82 8.96 26.59
N LYS A 278 -2.12 9.62 27.53
CA LYS A 278 -2.65 10.07 28.83
C LYS A 278 -3.00 11.56 28.84
N ASP A 279 -2.53 12.35 27.87
CA ASP A 279 -2.95 13.73 27.67
C ASP A 279 -3.82 13.86 26.42
N VAL A 280 -4.17 15.10 26.08
CA VAL A 280 -4.99 15.44 24.91
C VAL A 280 -4.21 16.46 24.10
N ASP A 281 -3.83 16.05 22.90
CA ASP A 281 -3.16 16.91 21.94
C ASP A 281 -4.16 17.83 21.22
N LYS A 282 -3.65 18.88 20.58
CA LYS A 282 -4.43 19.68 19.62
C LYS A 282 -4.15 19.26 18.18
N GLY A 283 -3.00 18.64 17.93
CA GLY A 283 -2.64 18.04 16.65
C GLY A 283 -1.26 18.44 16.18
N TYR A 284 -1.08 18.46 14.87
CA TYR A 284 0.20 18.75 14.23
C TYR A 284 0.03 19.41 12.87
N THR A 285 1.07 20.12 12.45
CA THR A 285 1.19 20.67 11.11
C THR A 285 2.39 20.08 10.39
N VAL A 286 2.28 19.95 9.08
CA VAL A 286 3.37 19.53 8.20
C VAL A 286 3.43 20.45 6.99
N GLU A 287 4.63 20.86 6.62
CA GLU A 287 4.94 21.52 5.35
C GLU A 287 5.90 20.66 4.53
N VAL A 288 5.72 20.63 3.21
CA VAL A 288 6.56 19.88 2.28
C VAL A 288 6.82 20.73 1.03
N ALA A 289 8.08 20.82 0.59
CA ALA A 289 8.45 21.34 -0.71
C ALA A 289 9.06 20.22 -1.56
N VAL A 290 8.42 19.95 -2.70
CA VAL A 290 8.85 18.98 -3.70
C VAL A 290 9.44 19.73 -4.88
N PRO A 291 10.76 19.64 -5.14
CA PRO A 291 11.35 20.25 -6.31
C PRO A 291 10.78 19.66 -7.59
N PHE A 292 10.38 20.50 -8.54
CA PHE A 292 9.93 20.02 -9.85
C PHE A 292 11.05 19.21 -10.53
N SER A 293 12.31 19.60 -10.39
CA SER A 293 13.46 18.87 -10.96
C SER A 293 13.59 17.41 -10.52
N ALA A 294 12.95 17.00 -9.41
CA ALA A 294 12.91 15.62 -8.95
C ALA A 294 11.79 14.77 -9.62
N LEU A 295 10.88 15.41 -10.35
CA LEU A 295 9.80 14.76 -11.08
C LEU A 295 10.28 14.42 -12.51
N PRO A 296 10.04 13.19 -13.03
CA PRO A 296 10.61 12.73 -14.30
C PRO A 296 10.44 13.70 -15.49
N GLU A 297 9.25 14.29 -15.65
CA GLU A 297 8.89 15.22 -16.72
C GLU A 297 9.60 16.57 -16.62
N TYR A 298 9.98 16.96 -15.41
CA TYR A 298 10.54 18.26 -15.08
C TYR A 298 12.05 18.20 -14.85
N SER A 299 12.65 17.02 -14.97
CA SER A 299 14.11 16.83 -14.92
C SER A 299 14.87 17.73 -15.91
N ARG A 300 14.21 18.17 -16.99
CA ARG A 300 14.74 19.11 -17.99
C ARG A 300 13.74 20.19 -18.42
N ALA A 301 12.65 20.37 -17.67
CA ALA A 301 11.59 21.30 -18.04
C ALA A 301 11.15 22.14 -16.84
N THR A 302 10.88 23.42 -17.09
CA THR A 302 10.34 24.34 -16.07
C THR A 302 8.83 24.15 -15.97
N PRO A 303 8.24 24.17 -14.75
CA PRO A 303 6.80 24.24 -14.60
C PRO A 303 6.20 25.49 -15.22
N LYS A 304 5.01 25.36 -15.81
CA LYS A 304 4.28 26.45 -16.44
C LYS A 304 2.81 26.32 -16.12
N VAL A 305 2.11 27.45 -16.17
CA VAL A 305 0.65 27.50 -16.11
C VAL A 305 0.05 26.55 -17.16
N GLY A 306 -0.98 25.82 -16.79
CA GLY A 306 -1.66 24.81 -17.59
C GLY A 306 -0.99 23.43 -17.56
N HIS A 307 0.22 23.27 -16.99
CA HIS A 307 0.78 21.93 -16.77
C HIS A 307 -0.09 21.16 -15.77
N ARG A 308 -0.23 19.85 -16.00
CA ARG A 308 -1.12 18.98 -15.22
C ARG A 308 -0.34 17.85 -14.60
N LEU A 309 -0.65 17.53 -13.34
CA LEU A 309 -0.13 16.36 -12.62
C LEU A 309 -1.29 15.67 -11.90
N ASN A 310 -1.20 14.36 -11.72
CA ASN A 310 -2.16 13.61 -10.90
C ASN A 310 -1.65 13.56 -9.45
N PHE A 311 -2.58 13.63 -8.50
CA PHE A 311 -2.24 13.57 -7.09
C PHE A 311 -3.34 12.99 -6.20
N VAL A 312 -2.93 12.55 -5.02
CA VAL A 312 -3.82 12.33 -3.89
C VAL A 312 -3.14 12.77 -2.60
N LEU A 313 -3.94 13.33 -1.67
CA LEU A 313 -3.52 13.67 -0.32
C LEU A 313 -4.24 12.77 0.67
N ILE A 314 -3.47 12.20 1.60
CA ILE A 314 -3.94 11.22 2.58
C ILE A 314 -3.48 11.64 3.97
N ARG A 315 -4.29 11.34 4.97
CA ARG A 315 -3.92 11.35 6.38
C ARG A 315 -4.15 9.97 6.94
N LEU A 316 -3.13 9.39 7.55
CA LEU A 316 -3.27 8.21 8.38
C LEU A 316 -3.38 8.66 9.83
N ASP A 317 -4.43 8.19 10.49
CA ASP A 317 -4.79 8.55 11.86
C ASP A 317 -4.77 7.30 12.76
N ARG A 318 -4.13 7.41 13.92
CA ARG A 318 -3.85 6.36 14.89
C ARG A 318 -4.31 6.70 16.31
N ASN A 319 -5.45 7.36 16.45
CA ASN A 319 -6.06 7.60 17.77
C ASN A 319 -6.37 6.31 18.56
N TYR A 320 -5.84 6.19 19.78
CA TYR A 320 -6.15 5.13 20.76
C TYR A 320 -6.02 3.71 20.20
N GLY A 321 -5.01 3.49 19.35
CA GLY A 321 -4.74 2.20 18.71
C GLY A 321 -5.64 1.86 17.52
N LYS A 322 -6.63 2.69 17.19
CA LYS A 322 -7.48 2.55 16.00
C LYS A 322 -6.81 3.20 14.81
N PHE A 323 -6.60 2.44 13.74
CA PHE A 323 -6.11 2.97 12.47
C PHE A 323 -7.27 3.37 11.55
N THR A 324 -7.30 4.64 11.14
CA THR A 324 -8.28 5.13 10.17
C THR A 324 -7.59 5.96 9.08
N PRO A 325 -7.56 5.49 7.82
CA PRO A 325 -7.05 6.28 6.72
C PRO A 325 -8.13 7.23 6.17
N TYR A 326 -7.73 8.46 5.88
CA TYR A 326 -8.56 9.51 5.31
C TYR A 326 -7.92 10.14 4.08
N ALA A 327 -8.74 10.73 3.21
CA ALA A 327 -8.30 11.52 2.07
C ALA A 327 -9.05 12.86 2.00
N PHE A 328 -8.47 13.83 1.28
CA PHE A 328 -9.08 15.15 1.05
C PHE A 328 -10.36 15.11 0.19
N ARG A 329 -10.57 14.01 -0.54
CA ARG A 329 -11.74 13.74 -1.40
C ARG A 329 -12.19 12.28 -1.25
N PRO A 330 -13.39 11.91 -1.74
CA PRO A 330 -13.82 10.51 -1.77
C PRO A 330 -12.83 9.61 -2.52
N LEU A 331 -12.13 8.76 -1.78
CA LEU A 331 -11.17 7.81 -2.31
C LEU A 331 -11.73 6.39 -2.18
N GLN A 332 -11.97 5.75 -3.32
CA GLN A 332 -12.30 4.34 -3.37
C GLN A 332 -11.00 3.53 -3.37
N ALA A 333 -10.91 2.52 -2.51
CA ALA A 333 -9.72 1.72 -2.26
C ALA A 333 -8.63 2.42 -1.42
N TRP A 334 -7.42 1.88 -1.52
CA TRP A 334 -6.20 2.39 -0.91
C TRP A 334 -5.57 3.51 -1.74
N GLY A 335 -4.59 4.23 -1.18
CA GLY A 335 -3.93 5.38 -1.84
C GLY A 335 -3.39 5.11 -3.24
N HIS A 336 -2.97 3.87 -3.49
CA HIS A 336 -2.41 3.41 -4.76
C HIS A 336 -3.43 3.13 -5.87
N ASN A 337 -4.74 3.38 -5.65
CA ASN A 337 -5.71 3.37 -6.73
C ASN A 337 -5.58 4.66 -7.55
N ILE A 338 -4.61 4.67 -8.46
CA ILE A 338 -4.24 5.86 -9.23
C ILE A 338 -5.37 6.41 -10.11
N TRP A 339 -6.38 5.59 -10.41
CA TRP A 339 -7.57 6.00 -11.16
C TRP A 339 -8.52 6.89 -10.35
N ASN A 340 -8.24 7.05 -9.05
CA ASN A 340 -8.90 7.98 -8.16
C ASN A 340 -8.02 9.20 -7.83
N HIS A 341 -6.82 9.33 -8.42
CA HIS A 341 -6.03 10.53 -8.22
C HIS A 341 -6.72 11.70 -8.92
N ALA A 342 -6.79 12.83 -8.23
CA ALA A 342 -7.27 14.08 -8.81
C ALA A 342 -6.22 14.66 -9.75
N VAL A 343 -6.62 15.60 -10.58
CA VAL A 343 -5.67 16.35 -11.41
C VAL A 343 -5.44 17.72 -10.79
N MET A 344 -4.18 18.08 -10.58
CA MET A 344 -3.80 19.46 -10.36
C MET A 344 -3.44 20.10 -11.71
N GLU A 345 -3.96 21.29 -11.96
CA GLU A 345 -3.53 22.18 -13.04
C GLU A 345 -2.78 23.35 -12.41
N LEU A 346 -1.53 23.56 -12.79
CA LEU A 346 -0.76 24.72 -12.33
C LEU A 346 -1.42 25.99 -12.90
N ALA A 347 -1.83 26.90 -12.02
CA ALA A 347 -2.49 28.15 -12.36
C ALA A 347 -1.72 29.34 -11.79
N ASP A 348 -1.96 30.54 -12.34
CA ASP A 348 -1.40 31.79 -11.82
C ASP A 348 -1.89 32.14 -10.42
#